data_AF-A0A4Y7IC40-F1
#
_entry.id   AF-A0A4Y7IC40-F1
#
_cell.length_a   1.000
_cell.length_b   1.000
_cell.length_c   1.000
_cell.angle_alpha   90.00
_cell.angle_beta   90.00
_cell.angle_gamma   90.00
#
_symmetry.space_group_name_H-M   'P 1'
#
loop_
_entity.id
_entity.type
_entity.pdbx_description
1 polymer ?
#
loop_
_entity_poly.entity_id
_entity_poly.type
_entity_poly.pdbx_seq_one_letter_code
_entity_poly.pdbx_strand_id
1 'polypeptide(L)'
;MINSSFNKLKFASFYSVFSGYETRLQPNCRRGLLGLVSNRELLPHTTQGNDYYDELCKEGRIIDVIEDIEKHGESLDQNSLILIIQACIDSNSLVSGRRIHDYIMGSSKKFSISSFICKKLLEMFSKLGSVNDALKVLEEMPQSNLDSWNNVIMGFAKSGKCEEALRVFSEMKKKGFTPNESTFTGVLMACRSLGALEEGMAHLESMEKDYGITPLTEHYVSIVELLGKLRKISEAEAFINKVMPIGQNSILWETLRKYSSTGTNQRLAENSIASASGLNCSNKKRSKNNLISNQKREIPKKSEAYVKLKSLGEEMKAAGYVPDTKYVLHDIDEEAKEKALMYHSERLAIAYGLISTPEGTTLRIIKNLRICGDCHNAIKIISKIVEREIIVRDNKRFHHFKDGKCSCGDYW
;
A
#
# COMPACT_ATOMS: atom_id res chain seq x y z
N MET A 1 49.79 -27.80 -3.14
CA MET A 1 48.62 -28.23 -3.94
C MET A 1 47.38 -27.96 -3.11
N ILE A 2 46.45 -27.12 -3.56
CA ILE A 2 45.15 -26.90 -2.91
C ILE A 2 44.11 -26.77 -4.02
N ASN A 3 43.12 -27.66 -4.03
CA ASN A 3 41.88 -27.59 -4.80
C ASN A 3 40.77 -28.10 -3.85
N SER A 4 39.61 -27.46 -3.70
CA SER A 4 38.63 -27.02 -4.72
C SER A 4 37.81 -28.17 -5.30
N SER A 5 36.67 -28.44 -4.66
CA SER A 5 35.38 -28.87 -5.26
C SER A 5 34.34 -28.96 -4.13
N PHE A 6 33.30 -28.13 -4.13
CA PHE A 6 32.03 -28.34 -4.83
C PHE A 6 31.26 -29.60 -4.41
N ASN A 7 30.13 -29.39 -3.74
CA ASN A 7 29.04 -30.36 -3.68
C ASN A 7 27.71 -29.63 -3.93
N LYS A 8 26.93 -30.10 -4.91
CA LYS A 8 25.54 -29.70 -5.17
C LYS A 8 24.60 -30.76 -4.57
N LEU A 9 23.28 -30.58 -4.76
CA LEU A 9 22.18 -31.47 -4.35
C LEU A 9 21.76 -31.27 -2.87
N LYS A 10 20.47 -31.30 -2.50
CA LYS A 10 19.22 -31.61 -3.25
C LYS A 10 18.10 -30.67 -2.80
N PHE A 11 17.17 -30.35 -3.71
CA PHE A 11 15.86 -29.79 -3.38
C PHE A 11 14.78 -30.80 -3.75
N ALA A 12 13.97 -31.17 -2.76
CA ALA A 12 12.75 -31.99 -2.82
C ALA A 12 12.20 -31.99 -1.37
N SER A 13 10.91 -32.05 -1.07
CA SER A 13 9.65 -32.06 -1.81
C SER A 13 8.56 -31.99 -0.72
N PHE A 14 7.41 -31.33 -0.92
CA PHE A 14 6.13 -31.78 -0.36
C PHE A 14 4.93 -30.94 -0.86
N TYR A 15 3.99 -31.59 -1.55
CA TYR A 15 2.61 -31.16 -1.78
C TYR A 15 1.81 -32.42 -2.17
N SER A 16 0.62 -32.64 -1.59
CA SER A 16 -0.30 -33.72 -1.99
C SER A 16 -1.73 -33.48 -1.47
N VAL A 17 -2.72 -34.09 -2.16
CA VAL A 17 -4.18 -34.06 -1.88
C VAL A 17 -4.82 -32.65 -2.05
N PHE A 18 -5.86 -32.39 -2.86
CA PHE A 18 -6.64 -33.10 -3.90
C PHE A 18 -7.35 -31.99 -4.73
N SER A 19 -7.95 -32.13 -5.91
CA SER A 19 -8.19 -33.22 -6.90
C SER A 19 -8.49 -32.53 -8.27
N GLY A 20 -8.72 -33.16 -9.43
CA GLY A 20 -8.84 -34.58 -9.77
C GLY A 20 -10.00 -34.88 -10.72
N TYR A 21 -9.91 -34.46 -12.00
CA TYR A 21 -10.82 -34.86 -13.10
C TYR A 21 -10.01 -35.14 -14.38
N GLU A 22 -10.32 -36.25 -15.06
CA GLU A 22 -9.66 -36.64 -16.30
C GLU A 22 -10.33 -36.03 -17.54
N THR A 23 -9.54 -35.62 -18.53
CA THR A 23 -9.87 -35.87 -19.95
C THR A 23 -8.59 -36.20 -20.72
N ARG A 24 -8.70 -37.12 -21.69
CA ARG A 24 -7.58 -37.68 -22.45
C ARG A 24 -7.36 -36.90 -23.74
N LEU A 25 -6.10 -36.67 -24.09
CA LEU A 25 -5.64 -36.76 -25.50
C LEU A 25 -4.20 -37.31 -25.49
N GLN A 26 -3.88 -38.16 -26.46
CA GLN A 26 -2.57 -38.84 -26.54
C GLN A 26 -1.62 -38.17 -27.56
N PRO A 27 -0.29 -38.38 -27.43
CA PRO A 27 0.72 -37.60 -28.13
C PRO A 27 1.03 -38.13 -29.53
N ASN A 28 1.61 -37.26 -30.38
CA ASN A 28 2.25 -37.71 -31.61
C ASN A 28 3.74 -37.36 -31.67
N CYS A 29 4.53 -38.42 -31.64
CA CYS A 29 5.98 -38.53 -31.66
C CYS A 29 6.67 -37.79 -32.82
N ARG A 30 7.84 -37.19 -32.54
CA ARG A 30 9.11 -37.56 -33.22
C ARG A 30 10.32 -37.21 -32.35
N ARG A 31 11.36 -38.05 -32.42
CA ARG A 31 12.63 -37.90 -31.69
C ARG A 31 13.73 -37.37 -32.61
N GLY A 32 14.59 -36.52 -32.06
CA GLY A 32 16.02 -36.47 -32.35
C GLY A 32 16.47 -35.61 -33.54
N LEU A 33 17.28 -34.60 -33.24
CA LEU A 33 18.73 -34.82 -33.20
C LEU A 33 19.41 -33.85 -32.22
N LEU A 34 20.53 -34.26 -31.63
CA LEU A 34 21.52 -33.35 -31.05
C LEU A 34 22.49 -32.97 -32.18
N GLY A 35 22.72 -31.68 -32.43
CA GLY A 35 23.58 -31.28 -33.53
C GLY A 35 23.82 -29.78 -33.65
N LEU A 36 24.97 -29.34 -33.12
CA LEU A 36 25.77 -28.17 -33.54
C LEU A 36 25.12 -26.77 -33.55
N VAL A 37 25.74 -25.89 -32.77
CA VAL A 37 25.69 -24.44 -32.98
C VAL A 37 26.28 -24.11 -34.36
N SER A 38 25.61 -23.27 -35.13
CA SER A 38 26.21 -22.52 -36.24
C SER A 38 25.53 -21.16 -36.39
N ASN A 39 26.29 -20.17 -36.84
CA ASN A 39 25.85 -18.78 -36.95
C ASN A 39 24.65 -18.64 -37.90
N ARG A 40 23.74 -17.71 -37.58
CA ARG A 40 22.92 -17.03 -38.59
C ARG A 40 23.37 -15.58 -38.67
N GLU A 41 23.56 -15.11 -39.89
CA GLU A 41 24.08 -13.79 -40.21
C GLU A 41 22.99 -12.72 -40.05
N LEU A 42 23.39 -11.47 -39.77
CA LEU A 42 22.47 -10.36 -39.65
C LEU A 42 21.97 -9.91 -41.03
N LEU A 43 20.67 -9.62 -41.15
CA LEU A 43 20.13 -8.72 -42.17
C LEU A 43 19.08 -7.77 -41.54
N PRO A 44 18.92 -6.53 -42.06
CA PRO A 44 18.42 -5.42 -41.24
C PRO A 44 16.98 -5.01 -41.57
N HIS A 45 16.05 -5.17 -40.61
CA HIS A 45 14.66 -4.75 -40.78
C HIS A 45 14.14 -3.90 -39.60
N THR A 46 14.13 -2.59 -39.81
CA THR A 46 13.32 -1.63 -39.06
C THR A 46 11.86 -2.11 -38.97
N THR A 47 11.24 -1.95 -37.81
CA THR A 47 9.98 -2.56 -37.31
C THR A 47 10.09 -4.00 -36.78
N GLN A 48 11.14 -4.77 -37.05
CA GLN A 48 11.26 -6.15 -36.54
C GLN A 48 12.08 -6.27 -35.23
N GLY A 49 12.88 -5.24 -34.88
CA GLY A 49 13.77 -5.27 -33.72
C GLY A 49 13.09 -5.34 -32.34
N ASN A 50 11.86 -4.80 -32.19
CA ASN A 50 11.14 -4.91 -30.91
C ASN A 50 10.70 -6.35 -30.62
N ASP A 51 10.22 -7.07 -31.63
CA ASP A 51 9.82 -8.48 -31.48
C ASP A 51 11.04 -9.37 -31.21
N TYR A 52 12.19 -9.07 -31.84
CA TYR A 52 13.47 -9.76 -31.61
C TYR A 52 13.95 -9.68 -30.16
N TYR A 53 13.99 -8.47 -29.59
CA TYR A 53 14.42 -8.30 -28.19
C TYR A 53 13.38 -8.86 -27.21
N ASP A 54 12.08 -8.82 -27.52
CA ASP A 54 11.02 -9.42 -26.70
C ASP A 54 11.10 -10.97 -26.69
N GLU A 55 11.41 -11.60 -27.84
CA GLU A 55 11.64 -13.05 -27.92
C GLU A 55 12.88 -13.47 -27.12
N LEU A 56 14.03 -12.80 -27.29
CA LEU A 56 15.25 -13.11 -26.52
C LEU A 56 15.10 -12.83 -25.01
N CYS A 57 14.29 -11.84 -24.62
CA CYS A 57 13.93 -11.61 -23.21
C CYS A 57 13.13 -12.79 -22.63
N LYS A 58 12.21 -13.39 -23.40
CA LYS A 58 11.45 -14.59 -23.00
C LYS A 58 12.32 -15.85 -22.95
N GLU A 59 13.34 -15.95 -23.83
CA GLU A 59 14.37 -17.00 -23.74
C GLU A 59 15.31 -16.82 -22.51
N GLY A 60 15.22 -15.68 -21.81
CA GLY A 60 16.09 -15.36 -20.67
C GLY A 60 17.52 -14.93 -21.07
N ARG A 61 17.77 -14.67 -22.35
CA ARG A 61 19.10 -14.40 -22.93
C ARG A 61 19.49 -12.92 -22.83
N ILE A 62 19.24 -12.34 -21.66
CA ILE A 62 19.40 -10.91 -21.38
C ILE A 62 20.85 -10.40 -21.55
N ILE A 63 21.84 -11.27 -21.39
CA ILE A 63 23.25 -10.91 -21.60
C ILE A 63 23.53 -10.72 -23.10
N ASP A 64 23.08 -11.66 -23.94
CA ASP A 64 23.22 -11.60 -25.39
C ASP A 64 22.55 -10.33 -25.95
N VAL A 65 21.33 -10.03 -25.47
CA VAL A 65 20.57 -8.81 -25.82
C VAL A 65 21.37 -7.54 -25.52
N ILE A 66 21.90 -7.41 -24.30
CA ILE A 66 22.65 -6.22 -23.89
C ILE A 66 23.98 -6.11 -24.65
N GLU A 67 24.65 -7.23 -24.90
CA GLU A 67 25.85 -7.24 -25.74
C GLU A 67 25.57 -6.82 -27.18
N ASP A 68 24.42 -7.20 -27.76
CA ASP A 68 24.03 -6.81 -29.11
C ASP A 68 23.74 -5.31 -29.21
N ILE A 69 23.01 -4.77 -28.23
CA ILE A 69 22.71 -3.33 -28.09
C ILE A 69 24.00 -2.50 -27.93
N GLU A 70 24.93 -2.96 -27.08
CA GLU A 70 26.23 -2.30 -26.88
C GLU A 70 27.13 -2.34 -28.13
N LYS A 71 27.05 -3.40 -28.95
CA LYS A 71 27.86 -3.55 -30.18
C LYS A 71 27.31 -2.73 -31.35
N HIS A 72 26.00 -2.72 -31.54
CA HIS A 72 25.37 -2.05 -32.70
C HIS A 72 25.02 -0.58 -32.43
N GLY A 73 24.89 -0.17 -31.16
CA GLY A 73 24.69 1.24 -30.79
C GLY A 73 23.37 1.84 -31.25
N GLU A 74 22.39 1.01 -31.63
CA GLU A 74 21.09 1.46 -32.12
C GLU A 74 20.32 2.25 -31.06
N SER A 75 19.51 3.20 -31.49
CA SER A 75 18.65 4.01 -30.61
C SER A 75 17.36 3.25 -30.28
N LEU A 76 17.37 2.44 -29.24
CA LEU A 76 16.17 1.78 -28.70
C LEU A 76 15.03 2.78 -28.40
N ASP A 77 13.79 2.30 -28.48
CA ASP A 77 12.60 3.06 -28.08
C ASP A 77 12.25 2.83 -26.59
N GLN A 78 11.31 3.63 -26.06
CA GLN A 78 10.97 3.56 -24.63
C GLN A 78 10.37 2.20 -24.22
N ASN A 79 9.62 1.54 -25.10
CA ASN A 79 9.03 0.22 -24.86
C ASN A 79 10.10 -0.87 -24.85
N SER A 80 11.03 -0.85 -25.82
CA SER A 80 12.17 -1.80 -25.84
C SER A 80 12.95 -1.71 -24.52
N LEU A 81 13.26 -0.49 -24.06
CA LEU A 81 13.94 -0.27 -22.78
C LEU A 81 13.13 -0.77 -21.58
N ILE A 82 11.81 -0.58 -21.54
CA ILE A 82 10.95 -1.09 -20.47
C ILE A 82 10.95 -2.63 -20.42
N LEU A 83 10.92 -3.29 -21.58
CA LEU A 83 10.98 -4.75 -21.70
C LEU A 83 12.34 -5.29 -21.23
N ILE A 84 13.45 -4.70 -21.66
CA ILE A 84 14.80 -5.11 -21.26
C ILE A 84 15.02 -4.91 -19.75
N ILE A 85 14.56 -3.78 -19.18
CA ILE A 85 14.62 -3.56 -17.72
C ILE A 85 13.74 -4.58 -16.98
N GLN A 86 12.58 -4.97 -17.53
CA GLN A 86 11.73 -6.00 -16.94
C GLN A 86 12.40 -7.38 -16.99
N ALA A 87 13.05 -7.76 -18.10
CA ALA A 87 13.86 -8.97 -18.19
C ALA A 87 15.07 -8.95 -17.23
N CYS A 88 15.67 -7.79 -16.94
CA CYS A 88 16.71 -7.65 -15.90
C CYS A 88 16.15 -7.91 -14.49
N ILE A 89 14.89 -7.55 -14.22
CA ILE A 89 14.19 -7.88 -12.97
C ILE A 89 13.94 -9.38 -12.88
N ASP A 90 13.35 -9.97 -13.93
CA ASP A 90 12.85 -11.36 -13.91
C ASP A 90 13.99 -12.39 -13.94
N SER A 91 15.14 -12.04 -14.56
CA SER A 91 16.39 -12.80 -14.46
C SER A 91 17.17 -12.54 -13.14
N ASN A 92 16.69 -11.64 -12.28
CA ASN A 92 17.37 -11.18 -11.05
C ASN A 92 18.82 -10.71 -11.28
N SER A 93 19.10 -10.14 -12.46
CA SER A 93 20.47 -9.93 -12.96
C SER A 93 20.94 -8.49 -12.77
N LEU A 94 21.51 -8.20 -11.59
CA LEU A 94 22.05 -6.87 -11.26
C LEU A 94 23.25 -6.45 -12.13
N VAL A 95 23.95 -7.39 -12.78
CA VAL A 95 24.97 -7.08 -13.79
C VAL A 95 24.32 -6.51 -15.06
N SER A 96 23.28 -7.18 -15.56
CA SER A 96 22.48 -6.73 -16.70
C SER A 96 21.80 -5.38 -16.40
N GLY A 97 21.21 -5.26 -15.21
CA GLY A 97 20.56 -4.03 -14.74
C GLY A 97 21.49 -2.82 -14.67
N ARG A 98 22.78 -3.00 -14.34
CA ARG A 98 23.77 -1.92 -14.44
C ARG A 98 24.14 -1.61 -15.89
N ARG A 99 24.45 -2.61 -16.73
CA ARG A 99 24.79 -2.38 -18.15
C ARG A 99 23.70 -1.62 -18.91
N ILE A 100 22.42 -1.96 -18.71
CA ILE A 100 21.32 -1.22 -19.34
C ILE A 100 21.13 0.19 -18.76
N HIS A 101 21.38 0.40 -17.46
CA HIS A 101 21.42 1.74 -16.85
C HIS A 101 22.57 2.57 -17.45
N ASP A 102 23.80 2.04 -17.46
CA ASP A 102 24.99 2.68 -18.03
C ASP A 102 24.80 3.01 -19.53
N TYR A 103 24.16 2.14 -20.33
CA TYR A 103 23.78 2.43 -21.72
C TYR A 103 22.74 3.57 -21.83
N ILE A 104 21.66 3.53 -21.02
CA ILE A 104 20.62 4.57 -21.04
C ILE A 104 21.22 5.94 -20.71
N MET A 105 22.08 6.02 -19.68
CA MET A 105 22.73 7.27 -19.30
C MET A 105 23.88 7.65 -20.23
N GLY A 106 24.58 6.69 -20.84
CA GLY A 106 25.62 6.94 -21.85
C GLY A 106 25.06 7.51 -23.15
N SER A 107 23.77 7.29 -23.44
CA SER A 107 23.12 7.79 -24.66
C SER A 107 23.16 9.32 -24.76
N SER A 108 23.37 9.83 -25.98
CA SER A 108 23.36 11.28 -26.28
C SER A 108 22.01 11.96 -26.02
N LYS A 109 20.97 11.18 -25.69
CA LYS A 109 19.61 11.61 -25.37
C LYS A 109 19.36 11.77 -23.86
N LYS A 110 20.40 11.97 -23.02
CA LYS A 110 20.27 12.22 -21.55
C LYS A 110 19.08 13.14 -21.18
N PHE A 111 18.92 14.26 -21.88
CA PHE A 111 17.86 15.26 -21.63
C PHE A 111 16.45 14.83 -22.10
N SER A 112 16.29 13.65 -22.71
CA SER A 112 15.02 13.10 -23.18
C SER A 112 14.69 11.73 -22.56
N ILE A 113 15.48 11.28 -21.57
CA ILE A 113 15.11 10.13 -20.73
C ILE A 113 13.85 10.51 -19.96
N SER A 114 12.73 9.84 -20.25
CA SER A 114 11.47 10.17 -19.62
C SER A 114 11.48 9.75 -18.14
N SER A 115 10.76 10.51 -17.30
CA SER A 115 10.56 10.18 -15.88
C SER A 115 10.06 8.74 -15.67
N PHE A 116 9.36 8.18 -16.66
CA PHE A 116 8.93 6.79 -16.68
C PHE A 116 10.10 5.79 -16.73
N ILE A 117 11.11 6.00 -17.58
CA ILE A 117 12.29 5.12 -17.67
C ILE A 117 13.09 5.18 -16.36
N CYS A 118 13.33 6.37 -15.81
CA CYS A 118 13.97 6.51 -14.50
C CYS A 118 13.17 5.77 -13.41
N LYS A 119 11.84 5.92 -13.38
CA LYS A 119 10.98 5.19 -12.44
C LYS A 119 11.06 3.66 -12.61
N LYS A 120 11.22 3.16 -13.84
CA LYS A 120 11.38 1.73 -14.11
C LYS A 120 12.77 1.20 -13.69
N LEU A 121 13.84 1.99 -13.87
CA LEU A 121 15.17 1.69 -13.33
C LEU A 121 15.17 1.67 -11.78
N LEU A 122 14.44 2.60 -11.15
CA LEU A 122 14.27 2.61 -9.68
C LEU A 122 13.47 1.41 -9.17
N GLU A 123 12.42 0.99 -9.89
CA GLU A 123 11.69 -0.26 -9.59
C GLU A 123 12.64 -1.48 -9.66
N MET A 124 13.48 -1.53 -10.70
CA MET A 124 14.47 -2.59 -10.87
C MET A 124 15.48 -2.62 -9.72
N PHE A 125 16.18 -1.52 -9.44
CA PHE A 125 17.19 -1.52 -8.38
C PHE A 125 16.59 -1.72 -6.98
N SER A 126 15.34 -1.32 -6.75
CA SER A 126 14.59 -1.64 -5.52
C SER A 126 14.34 -3.14 -5.35
N LYS A 127 13.91 -3.83 -6.42
CA LYS A 127 13.68 -5.29 -6.43
C LYS A 127 14.98 -6.08 -6.29
N LEU A 128 16.02 -5.68 -7.03
CA LEU A 128 17.34 -6.30 -7.00
C LEU A 128 18.14 -5.97 -5.72
N GLY A 129 17.69 -5.01 -4.91
CA GLY A 129 18.30 -4.66 -3.62
C GLY A 129 19.52 -3.72 -3.68
N SER A 130 19.80 -3.07 -4.82
CA SER A 130 20.97 -2.18 -4.95
C SER A 130 20.64 -0.74 -4.57
N VAL A 131 20.82 -0.40 -3.29
CA VAL A 131 20.68 0.97 -2.77
C VAL A 131 21.56 1.95 -3.56
N ASN A 132 22.84 1.62 -3.74
CA ASN A 132 23.80 2.54 -4.36
C ASN A 132 23.45 2.84 -5.83
N ASP A 133 22.97 1.85 -6.58
CA ASP A 133 22.59 2.07 -7.98
C ASP A 133 21.24 2.80 -8.08
N ALA A 134 20.28 2.56 -7.17
CA ALA A 134 19.06 3.35 -7.07
C ALA A 134 19.34 4.82 -6.70
N LEU A 135 20.32 5.09 -5.82
CA LEU A 135 20.75 6.44 -5.47
C LEU A 135 21.39 7.18 -6.65
N LYS A 136 22.21 6.51 -7.48
CA LYS A 136 22.72 7.11 -8.73
C LYS A 136 21.58 7.57 -9.63
N VAL A 137 20.59 6.71 -9.89
CA VAL A 137 19.43 7.06 -10.72
C VAL A 137 18.67 8.26 -10.13
N LEU A 138 18.53 8.34 -8.79
CA LEU A 138 17.95 9.52 -8.13
C LEU A 138 18.80 10.79 -8.27
N GLU A 139 20.13 10.70 -8.36
CA GLU A 139 21.01 11.86 -8.57
C GLU A 139 21.06 12.31 -10.05
N GLU A 140 20.91 11.38 -10.98
CA GLU A 140 20.90 11.64 -12.43
C GLU A 140 19.52 12.06 -12.97
N MET A 141 18.44 11.90 -12.18
CA MET A 141 17.08 12.25 -12.59
C MET A 141 16.90 13.77 -12.79
N PRO A 142 16.44 14.24 -13.98
CA PRO A 142 16.29 15.67 -14.27
C PRO A 142 15.31 16.44 -13.36
N GLN A 143 14.47 15.72 -12.60
CA GLN A 143 13.50 16.25 -11.62
C GLN A 143 13.46 15.35 -10.37
N SER A 144 14.62 15.11 -9.75
CA SER A 144 14.71 14.39 -8.48
C SER A 144 13.99 15.15 -7.37
N ASN A 145 12.81 14.65 -6.97
CA ASN A 145 11.90 15.31 -6.04
C ASN A 145 11.48 14.37 -4.88
N LEU A 146 10.79 14.91 -3.88
CA LEU A 146 10.32 14.15 -2.71
C LEU A 146 9.51 12.90 -3.09
N ASP A 147 8.67 12.97 -4.13
CA ASP A 147 7.92 11.82 -4.62
C ASP A 147 8.84 10.73 -5.17
N SER A 148 9.94 11.08 -5.84
CA SER A 148 10.92 10.13 -6.35
C SER A 148 11.58 9.35 -5.21
N TRP A 149 12.02 10.03 -4.16
CA TRP A 149 12.54 9.40 -2.94
C TRP A 149 11.49 8.51 -2.25
N ASN A 150 10.25 8.99 -2.11
CA ASN A 150 9.14 8.23 -1.54
C ASN A 150 8.83 6.95 -2.34
N ASN A 151 8.84 7.02 -3.69
CA ASN A 151 8.65 5.85 -4.54
C ASN A 151 9.76 4.80 -4.33
N VAL A 152 11.01 5.22 -4.11
CA VAL A 152 12.15 4.32 -3.87
C VAL A 152 12.07 3.66 -2.49
N ILE A 153 11.86 4.43 -1.42
CA ILE A 153 11.67 3.89 -0.06
C ILE A 153 10.54 2.86 -0.04
N MET A 154 9.40 3.20 -0.66
CA MET A 154 8.25 2.32 -0.81
C MET A 154 8.55 1.08 -1.68
N GLY A 155 9.38 1.22 -2.71
CA GLY A 155 9.80 0.13 -3.60
C GLY A 155 10.67 -0.91 -2.89
N PHE A 156 11.69 -0.46 -2.14
CA PHE A 156 12.53 -1.33 -1.32
C PHE A 156 11.69 -2.02 -0.23
N ALA A 157 10.86 -1.29 0.51
CA ALA A 157 10.01 -1.84 1.56
C ALA A 157 9.01 -2.91 1.05
N LYS A 158 8.40 -2.69 -0.12
CA LYS A 158 7.51 -3.67 -0.79
C LYS A 158 8.25 -4.88 -1.35
N SER A 159 9.53 -4.73 -1.70
CA SER A 159 10.39 -5.82 -2.18
C SER A 159 10.99 -6.66 -1.05
N GLY A 160 10.59 -6.42 0.21
CA GLY A 160 11.16 -7.06 1.40
C GLY A 160 12.54 -6.53 1.82
N LYS A 161 13.10 -5.61 1.04
CA LYS A 161 14.41 -4.97 1.22
C LYS A 161 14.31 -3.83 2.24
N CYS A 162 14.02 -4.20 3.49
CA CYS A 162 13.51 -3.25 4.48
C CYS A 162 14.63 -2.46 5.17
N GLU A 163 15.81 -3.05 5.37
CA GLU A 163 17.00 -2.27 5.80
C GLU A 163 17.40 -1.26 4.72
N GLU A 164 17.35 -1.67 3.46
CA GLU A 164 17.66 -0.85 2.30
C GLU A 164 16.72 0.37 2.20
N ALA A 165 15.43 0.19 2.49
CA ALA A 165 14.46 1.29 2.57
C ALA A 165 14.83 2.33 3.67
N LEU A 166 15.27 1.86 4.85
CA LEU A 166 15.70 2.73 5.95
C LEU A 166 17.04 3.42 5.68
N ARG A 167 17.94 2.78 4.91
CA ARG A 167 19.17 3.40 4.40
C ARG A 167 18.84 4.51 3.39
N VAL A 168 17.92 4.28 2.43
CA VAL A 168 17.47 5.33 1.50
C VAL A 168 16.80 6.50 2.24
N PHE A 169 15.96 6.23 3.24
CA PHE A 169 15.38 7.28 4.11
C PHE A 169 16.46 8.09 4.87
N SER A 170 17.57 7.45 5.24
CA SER A 170 18.69 8.12 5.90
C SER A 170 19.48 9.01 4.93
N GLU A 171 19.72 8.57 3.70
CA GLU A 171 20.35 9.40 2.66
C GLU A 171 19.45 10.55 2.20
N MET A 172 18.14 10.33 2.08
CA MET A 172 17.13 11.36 1.80
C MET A 172 17.25 12.55 2.76
N LYS A 173 17.33 12.26 4.07
CA LYS A 173 17.52 13.29 5.12
C LYS A 173 18.88 13.99 5.01
N LYS A 174 19.98 13.25 4.74
CA LYS A 174 21.31 13.84 4.52
C LYS A 174 21.36 14.76 3.29
N LYS A 175 20.59 14.46 2.25
CA LYS A 175 20.41 15.30 1.06
C LYS A 175 19.49 16.52 1.29
N GLY A 176 18.98 16.71 2.52
CA GLY A 176 18.17 17.87 2.91
C GLY A 176 16.67 17.76 2.59
N PHE A 177 16.19 16.61 2.11
CA PHE A 177 14.75 16.43 1.86
C PHE A 177 14.00 16.21 3.19
N THR A 178 13.01 17.07 3.45
CA THR A 178 12.08 16.91 4.57
C THR A 178 11.10 15.76 4.29
N PRO A 179 10.99 14.75 5.19
CA PRO A 179 9.96 13.73 5.12
C PRO A 179 8.53 14.30 5.09
N ASN A 180 7.60 13.58 4.46
CA ASN A 180 6.16 13.82 4.56
C ASN A 180 5.41 12.53 4.96
N GLU A 181 4.08 12.58 4.99
CA GLU A 181 3.20 11.44 5.29
C GLU A 181 3.60 10.20 4.48
N SER A 182 3.72 10.34 3.14
CA SER A 182 4.07 9.23 2.25
C SER A 182 5.48 8.66 2.47
N THR A 183 6.42 9.47 2.97
CA THR A 183 7.72 8.97 3.45
C THR A 183 7.53 8.03 4.63
N PHE A 184 6.74 8.44 5.62
CA PHE A 184 6.48 7.66 6.82
C PHE A 184 5.64 6.39 6.55
N THR A 185 4.73 6.40 5.58
CA THR A 185 4.06 5.17 5.11
C THR A 185 5.08 4.11 4.66
N GLY A 186 6.14 4.52 3.94
CA GLY A 186 7.21 3.62 3.48
C GLY A 186 8.13 3.16 4.62
N VAL A 187 8.54 4.08 5.48
CA VAL A 187 9.41 3.81 6.64
C VAL A 187 8.74 2.87 7.64
N LEU A 188 7.49 3.14 8.04
CA LEU A 188 6.77 2.26 8.97
C LEU A 188 6.44 0.90 8.35
N MET A 189 6.24 0.83 7.03
CA MET A 189 6.12 -0.46 6.33
C MET A 189 7.39 -1.30 6.43
N ALA A 190 8.58 -0.68 6.38
CA ALA A 190 9.86 -1.33 6.56
C ALA A 190 10.04 -1.83 8.02
N CYS A 191 9.83 -0.98 9.02
CA CYS A 191 9.91 -1.38 10.44
C CYS A 191 8.92 -2.52 10.77
N ARG A 192 7.68 -2.43 10.25
CA ARG A 192 6.65 -3.48 10.34
C ARG A 192 7.09 -4.81 9.70
N SER A 193 7.91 -4.76 8.65
CA SER A 193 8.43 -5.97 7.99
C SER A 193 9.65 -6.56 8.70
N LEU A 194 10.51 -5.71 9.31
CA LEU A 194 11.66 -6.13 10.12
C LEU A 194 11.30 -6.64 11.52
N GLY A 195 10.13 -6.26 12.06
CA GLY A 195 9.79 -6.49 13.47
C GLY A 195 10.36 -5.43 14.42
N ALA A 196 10.89 -4.32 13.90
CA ALA A 196 11.55 -3.26 14.65
C ALA A 196 10.54 -2.34 15.36
N LEU A 197 9.97 -2.81 16.48
CA LEU A 197 8.93 -2.09 17.23
C LEU A 197 9.39 -0.71 17.71
N GLU A 198 10.53 -0.64 18.40
CA GLU A 198 11.03 0.61 19.00
C GLU A 198 11.34 1.66 17.93
N GLU A 199 11.92 1.25 16.80
CA GLU A 199 12.21 2.14 15.66
C GLU A 199 10.92 2.62 14.98
N GLY A 200 9.94 1.73 14.77
CA GLY A 200 8.62 2.12 14.25
C GLY A 200 7.88 3.09 15.17
N MET A 201 7.94 2.87 16.48
CA MET A 201 7.35 3.77 17.48
C MET A 201 8.06 5.12 17.54
N ALA A 202 9.40 5.15 17.51
CA ALA A 202 10.19 6.37 17.46
C ALA A 202 9.94 7.17 16.16
N HIS A 203 9.78 6.48 15.03
CA HIS A 203 9.39 7.12 13.78
C HIS A 203 7.97 7.71 13.84
N LEU A 204 6.99 7.00 14.40
CA LEU A 204 5.64 7.54 14.62
C LEU A 204 5.65 8.78 15.54
N GLU A 205 6.45 8.80 16.61
CA GLU A 205 6.58 9.99 17.48
C GLU A 205 7.24 11.16 16.75
N SER A 206 8.31 10.90 15.98
CA SER A 206 9.03 11.94 15.24
C SER A 206 8.14 12.66 14.21
N MET A 207 7.11 12.00 13.66
CA MET A 207 6.14 12.63 12.75
C MET A 207 5.57 13.93 13.34
N GLU A 208 4.96 13.85 14.52
CA GLU A 208 4.34 15.00 15.19
C GLU A 208 5.39 15.95 15.78
N LYS A 209 6.44 15.37 16.40
CA LYS A 209 7.40 16.09 17.25
C LYS A 209 8.47 16.85 16.48
N ASP A 210 9.05 16.21 15.46
CA ASP A 210 10.23 16.72 14.75
C ASP A 210 9.85 17.31 13.37
N TYR A 211 8.74 16.85 12.76
CA TYR A 211 8.29 17.29 11.44
C TYR A 211 6.90 17.99 11.43
N GLY A 212 6.15 17.96 12.53
CA GLY A 212 4.81 18.57 12.61
C GLY A 212 3.71 17.87 11.81
N ILE A 213 3.95 16.64 11.36
CA ILE A 213 3.06 15.82 10.53
C ILE A 213 2.07 15.08 11.42
N THR A 214 0.77 15.21 11.14
CA THR A 214 -0.28 14.44 11.84
C THR A 214 -0.36 13.01 11.27
N PRO A 215 -0.16 11.93 12.05
CA PRO A 215 -0.17 10.58 11.51
C PRO A 215 -1.56 10.15 11.02
N LEU A 216 -1.63 9.77 9.74
CA LEU A 216 -2.83 9.20 9.12
C LEU A 216 -3.07 7.75 9.60
N THR A 217 -4.29 7.24 9.44
CA THR A 217 -4.70 5.88 9.87
C THR A 217 -3.74 4.77 9.44
N GLU A 218 -3.15 4.84 8.24
CA GLU A 218 -2.18 3.86 7.71
C GLU A 218 -0.89 3.72 8.54
N HIS A 219 -0.45 4.79 9.20
CA HIS A 219 0.71 4.77 10.11
C HIS A 219 0.37 3.97 11.37
N TYR A 220 -0.80 4.24 11.97
CA TYR A 220 -1.30 3.48 13.12
C TYR A 220 -1.62 2.01 12.77
N VAL A 221 -2.13 1.74 11.55
CA VAL A 221 -2.29 0.35 11.04
C VAL A 221 -0.94 -0.36 11.01
N SER A 222 0.10 0.28 10.47
CA SER A 222 1.45 -0.30 10.37
C SER A 222 2.01 -0.70 11.74
N ILE A 223 1.75 0.09 12.79
CA ILE A 223 2.14 -0.22 14.17
C ILE A 223 1.28 -1.35 14.78
N VAL A 224 -0.03 -1.38 14.52
CA VAL A 224 -0.91 -2.48 14.98
C VAL A 224 -0.55 -3.81 14.30
N GLU A 225 -0.20 -3.80 13.02
CA GLU A 225 0.33 -4.99 12.32
C GLU A 225 1.69 -5.43 12.88
N LEU A 226 2.55 -4.49 13.26
CA LEU A 226 3.86 -4.76 13.88
C LEU A 226 3.71 -5.42 15.25
N LEU A 227 2.88 -4.85 16.13
CA LEU A 227 2.56 -5.45 17.44
C LEU A 227 1.84 -6.81 17.28
N GLY A 228 0.94 -6.93 16.29
CA GLY A 228 0.24 -8.17 15.96
C GLY A 228 1.17 -9.29 15.49
N LYS A 229 2.12 -8.99 14.59
CA LYS A 229 3.18 -9.91 14.16
C LYS A 229 4.03 -10.39 15.34
N LEU A 230 4.41 -9.48 16.23
CA LEU A 230 5.17 -9.77 17.45
C LEU A 230 4.33 -10.46 18.55
N ARG A 231 3.06 -10.81 18.27
CA ARG A 231 2.08 -11.40 19.22
C ARG A 231 1.84 -10.56 20.49
N LYS A 232 2.25 -9.28 20.50
CA LYS A 232 2.04 -8.29 21.57
C LYS A 232 0.60 -7.75 21.56
N ILE A 233 -0.39 -8.65 21.59
CA ILE A 233 -1.81 -8.31 21.39
C ILE A 233 -2.28 -7.29 22.44
N SER A 234 -2.00 -7.51 23.73
CA SER A 234 -2.40 -6.59 24.81
C SER A 234 -1.79 -5.19 24.67
N GLU A 235 -0.58 -5.08 24.14
CA GLU A 235 0.05 -3.79 23.84
C GLU A 235 -0.61 -3.11 22.63
N ALA A 236 -1.03 -3.88 21.62
CA ALA A 236 -1.80 -3.36 20.49
C ALA A 236 -3.19 -2.84 20.92
N GLU A 237 -3.88 -3.55 21.81
CA GLU A 237 -5.15 -3.07 22.39
C GLU A 237 -4.94 -1.79 23.21
N ALA A 238 -3.91 -1.75 24.05
CA ALA A 238 -3.55 -0.55 24.81
C ALA A 238 -3.17 0.63 23.89
N PHE A 239 -2.43 0.37 22.80
CA PHE A 239 -2.05 1.36 21.81
C PHE A 239 -3.27 1.92 21.06
N ILE A 240 -4.17 1.06 20.56
CA ILE A 240 -5.40 1.50 19.88
C ILE A 240 -6.25 2.37 20.82
N ASN A 241 -6.41 1.96 22.08
CA ASN A 241 -7.15 2.73 23.09
C ASN A 241 -6.45 4.05 23.49
N LYS A 242 -5.11 4.10 23.47
CA LYS A 242 -4.33 5.33 23.72
C LYS A 242 -4.49 6.34 22.59
N VAL A 243 -4.37 5.90 21.34
CA VAL A 243 -4.44 6.75 20.14
C VAL A 243 -5.88 7.16 19.83
N MET A 244 -6.84 6.26 20.04
CA MET A 244 -8.27 6.47 19.76
C MET A 244 -9.11 5.95 20.95
N PRO A 245 -9.35 6.76 22.00
CA PRO A 245 -10.05 6.32 23.23
C PRO A 245 -11.55 6.03 23.06
N ILE A 246 -12.07 6.07 21.83
CA ILE A 246 -13.43 5.68 21.44
C ILE A 246 -13.32 4.91 20.13
N GLY A 247 -14.03 3.78 19.98
CA GLY A 247 -13.89 2.80 18.89
C GLY A 247 -14.32 3.30 17.50
N GLN A 248 -13.61 4.28 16.95
CA GLN A 248 -13.93 5.00 15.70
C GLN A 248 -13.12 4.56 14.48
N ASN A 249 -12.28 3.54 14.61
CA ASN A 249 -11.49 2.96 13.51
C ASN A 249 -11.65 1.44 13.49
N SER A 250 -12.68 0.95 12.78
CA SER A 250 -12.91 -0.49 12.58
C SER A 250 -11.66 -1.17 12.01
N ILE A 251 -10.97 -0.49 11.10
CA ILE A 251 -9.76 -0.98 10.41
C ILE A 251 -8.66 -1.38 11.39
N LEU A 252 -8.43 -0.66 12.49
CA LEU A 252 -7.39 -1.00 13.47
C LEU A 252 -7.75 -2.28 14.25
N TRP A 253 -8.99 -2.39 14.72
CA TRP A 253 -9.47 -3.57 15.45
C TRP A 253 -9.62 -4.80 14.55
N GLU A 254 -10.03 -4.63 13.30
CA GLU A 254 -10.08 -5.67 12.27
C GLU A 254 -8.67 -6.14 11.88
N THR A 255 -7.72 -5.22 11.78
CA THR A 255 -6.29 -5.53 11.57
C THR A 255 -5.76 -6.37 12.73
N LEU A 256 -6.01 -5.96 13.99
CA LEU A 256 -5.60 -6.73 15.16
C LEU A 256 -6.29 -8.11 15.23
N ARG A 257 -7.56 -8.21 14.82
CA ARG A 257 -8.30 -9.48 14.77
C ARG A 257 -7.60 -10.56 13.93
N LYS A 258 -6.95 -10.17 12.83
CA LYS A 258 -6.15 -11.10 11.97
C LYS A 258 -5.01 -11.77 12.76
N TYR A 259 -4.48 -11.09 13.78
CA TYR A 259 -3.40 -11.59 14.65
C TYR A 259 -3.88 -12.25 15.94
N SER A 260 -5.11 -11.98 16.41
CA SER A 260 -5.68 -12.66 17.59
C SER A 260 -6.42 -13.96 17.23
N SER A 261 -7.17 -14.00 16.11
CA SER A 261 -7.84 -15.22 15.62
C SER A 261 -6.88 -16.34 15.22
N THR A 262 -5.61 -16.02 14.96
CA THR A 262 -4.54 -17.00 14.64
C THR A 262 -3.77 -17.49 15.87
N GLY A 263 -4.31 -17.30 17.09
CA GLY A 263 -3.69 -17.71 18.36
C GLY A 263 -4.39 -18.84 19.13
N THR A 264 -5.61 -19.23 18.75
CA THR A 264 -6.43 -20.18 19.54
C THR A 264 -5.98 -21.64 19.46
N ASN A 265 -5.25 -22.05 18.41
CA ASN A 265 -4.83 -23.43 18.16
C ASN A 265 -3.34 -23.73 18.47
N GLN A 266 -2.69 -22.95 19.34
CA GLN A 266 -1.36 -23.28 19.87
C GLN A 266 -1.29 -23.05 21.39
N ARG A 267 -2.23 -23.65 22.13
CA ARG A 267 -2.41 -23.44 23.59
C ARG A 267 -2.19 -24.71 24.43
N LEU A 268 -1.46 -25.69 23.90
CA LEU A 268 -1.17 -26.99 24.52
C LEU A 268 0.32 -27.38 24.51
N ALA A 269 1.20 -26.44 24.19
CA ALA A 269 2.64 -26.52 24.47
C ALA A 269 3.02 -25.38 25.43
N GLU A 270 4.12 -25.55 26.18
CA GLU A 270 4.72 -24.50 27.04
C GLU A 270 3.84 -24.01 28.20
N ASN A 271 2.95 -24.87 28.70
CA ASN A 271 2.38 -24.78 30.05
C ASN A 271 3.10 -25.79 30.98
N SER A 272 4.36 -25.52 31.33
CA SER A 272 5.17 -26.25 32.33
C SER A 272 6.39 -25.42 32.75
N ILE A 273 6.81 -25.53 34.02
CA ILE A 273 7.88 -24.74 34.66
C ILE A 273 7.47 -23.25 34.74
N ALA A 274 6.70 -22.80 35.75
CA ALA A 274 7.06 -22.62 37.16
C ALA A 274 8.23 -21.62 37.38
N SER A 275 8.19 -20.66 38.31
CA SER A 275 7.12 -20.23 39.23
C SER A 275 7.53 -18.92 39.92
N ALA A 276 6.57 -18.02 40.25
CA ALA A 276 6.72 -17.04 41.33
C ALA A 276 5.39 -16.33 41.67
N SER A 277 5.15 -16.15 42.96
CA SER A 277 4.15 -15.32 43.63
C SER A 277 3.84 -13.95 42.98
N GLY A 278 2.55 -13.62 42.85
CA GLY A 278 2.09 -12.24 42.59
C GLY A 278 1.79 -11.46 43.88
N LEU A 279 1.45 -10.17 43.73
CA LEU A 279 0.85 -9.34 44.79
C LEU A 279 0.10 -8.14 44.16
N ASN A 280 -1.00 -7.72 44.79
CA ASN A 280 -1.75 -6.53 44.38
C ASN A 280 -1.09 -5.26 44.91
N CYS A 281 -1.16 -4.16 44.14
CA CYS A 281 -1.58 -2.89 44.72
C CYS A 281 -2.21 -1.96 43.68
N SER A 282 -3.36 -1.39 44.00
CA SER A 282 -3.98 -0.29 43.26
C SER A 282 -3.81 1.00 44.05
N ASN A 283 -3.55 2.13 43.39
CA ASN A 283 -3.81 3.43 44.01
C ASN A 283 -4.01 4.56 43.02
N LYS A 284 -4.82 5.55 43.43
CA LYS A 284 -5.17 6.75 42.65
C LYS A 284 -4.24 7.90 43.04
N LYS A 285 -3.95 8.79 42.09
CA LYS A 285 -4.12 10.25 42.30
C LYS A 285 -4.14 11.04 41.00
N ARG A 286 -4.87 12.17 41.05
CA ARG A 286 -4.90 13.20 40.00
C ARG A 286 -3.74 14.17 40.22
N SER A 287 -3.32 14.85 39.15
CA SER A 287 -3.15 16.30 39.24
C SER A 287 -3.68 16.97 37.96
N LYS A 288 -4.09 18.24 38.08
CA LYS A 288 -4.37 19.13 36.93
C LYS A 288 -3.15 20.03 36.74
N ASN A 289 -3.01 20.59 35.54
CA ASN A 289 -2.61 21.98 35.38
C ASN A 289 -3.25 22.54 34.10
N ASN A 290 -3.63 23.81 34.15
CA ASN A 290 -4.20 24.54 33.01
C ASN A 290 -3.10 25.40 32.37
N LEU A 291 -3.16 25.60 31.05
CA LEU A 291 -2.69 26.84 30.40
C LEU A 291 -3.63 27.15 29.22
N ILE A 292 -3.73 28.43 28.83
CA ILE A 292 -4.74 28.94 27.88
C ILE A 292 -4.05 29.77 26.78
N SER A 293 -4.71 29.89 25.62
CA SER A 293 -4.30 30.59 24.37
C SER A 293 -3.24 29.82 23.55
N ASN A 294 -3.30 29.76 22.21
CA ASN A 294 -3.87 30.72 21.26
C ASN A 294 -4.91 30.15 20.27
N GLN A 295 -5.66 31.06 19.64
CA GLN A 295 -6.74 30.76 18.71
C GLN A 295 -6.20 30.26 17.34
N LYS A 296 -6.35 28.97 17.06
CA LYS A 296 -6.51 28.46 15.68
C LYS A 296 -8.00 28.17 15.46
N ARG A 297 -8.51 28.46 14.25
CA ARG A 297 -9.92 28.23 13.86
C ARG A 297 -10.37 26.85 14.31
N GLU A 298 -11.47 26.77 15.06
CA GLU A 298 -11.96 25.51 15.61
C GLU A 298 -12.37 24.57 14.48
N ILE A 299 -11.53 23.55 14.26
CA ILE A 299 -11.90 22.35 13.50
C ILE A 299 -12.91 21.62 14.39
N PRO A 300 -14.20 21.47 14.00
CA PRO A 300 -15.20 20.81 14.83
C PRO A 300 -14.70 19.42 15.21
N LYS A 301 -14.71 19.11 16.52
CA LYS A 301 -13.85 18.04 17.03
C LYS A 301 -14.30 16.74 16.40
N LYS A 302 -13.35 15.93 15.90
CA LYS A 302 -13.63 14.67 15.19
C LYS A 302 -14.69 13.79 15.88
N SER A 303 -14.70 13.79 17.22
CA SER A 303 -15.72 13.15 18.07
C SER A 303 -17.17 13.64 17.83
N GLU A 304 -17.38 14.94 17.64
CA GLU A 304 -18.69 15.58 17.46
C GLU A 304 -19.34 15.10 16.15
N ALA A 305 -18.55 14.93 15.07
CA ALA A 305 -19.02 14.37 13.81
C ALA A 305 -19.55 12.93 13.95
N TYR A 306 -18.90 12.07 14.75
CA TYR A 306 -19.43 10.74 15.03
C TYR A 306 -20.68 10.77 15.93
N VAL A 307 -20.81 11.76 16.82
CA VAL A 307 -22.03 11.95 17.63
C VAL A 307 -23.21 12.38 16.77
N LYS A 308 -23.06 13.39 15.89
CA LYS A 308 -24.14 13.76 14.95
C LYS A 308 -24.42 12.66 13.94
N LEU A 309 -23.43 11.86 13.53
CA LEU A 309 -23.65 10.68 12.68
C LEU A 309 -24.53 9.62 13.38
N LYS A 310 -24.33 9.36 14.68
CA LYS A 310 -25.20 8.45 15.44
C LYS A 310 -26.63 8.99 15.57
N SER A 311 -26.78 10.26 15.96
CA SER A 311 -28.06 10.96 16.00
C SER A 311 -28.78 10.87 14.65
N LEU A 312 -28.08 11.18 13.56
CA LEU A 312 -28.63 11.15 12.21
C LEU A 312 -29.01 9.73 11.78
N GLY A 313 -28.29 8.69 12.24
CA GLY A 313 -28.68 7.30 12.03
C GLY A 313 -29.99 6.91 12.73
N GLU A 314 -30.24 7.46 13.92
CA GLU A 314 -31.49 7.30 14.68
C GLU A 314 -32.64 8.09 14.03
N GLU A 315 -32.39 9.35 13.63
CA GLU A 315 -33.30 10.19 12.84
C GLU A 315 -33.69 9.49 11.51
N MET A 316 -32.73 8.87 10.82
CA MET A 316 -32.97 8.11 9.59
C MET A 316 -33.83 6.86 9.82
N LYS A 317 -33.53 6.06 10.85
CA LYS A 317 -34.35 4.86 11.15
C LYS A 317 -35.79 5.24 11.52
N ALA A 318 -35.99 6.34 12.26
CA ALA A 318 -37.32 6.89 12.52
C ALA A 318 -38.04 7.37 11.23
N ALA A 319 -37.28 7.88 10.25
CA ALA A 319 -37.79 8.24 8.92
C ALA A 319 -38.00 7.04 7.96
N GLY A 320 -37.89 5.80 8.43
CA GLY A 320 -38.14 4.58 7.64
C GLY A 320 -36.94 4.07 6.82
N TYR A 321 -35.72 4.53 7.10
CA TYR A 321 -34.52 3.97 6.48
C TYR A 321 -34.22 2.55 6.97
N VAL A 322 -34.09 1.61 6.03
CA VAL A 322 -33.60 0.24 6.25
C VAL A 322 -32.24 0.07 5.56
N PRO A 323 -31.18 -0.39 6.27
CA PRO A 323 -29.88 -0.63 5.65
C PRO A 323 -29.89 -1.78 4.63
N ASP A 324 -29.21 -1.59 3.50
CA ASP A 324 -29.15 -2.58 2.43
C ASP A 324 -27.82 -3.37 2.53
N THR A 325 -27.79 -4.38 3.42
CA THR A 325 -26.56 -5.08 3.85
C THR A 325 -25.82 -5.81 2.74
N LYS A 326 -26.45 -6.06 1.57
CA LYS A 326 -25.78 -6.63 0.38
C LYS A 326 -24.62 -5.79 -0.16
N TYR A 327 -24.54 -4.51 0.20
CA TYR A 327 -23.41 -3.65 -0.16
C TYR A 327 -22.18 -3.84 0.76
N VAL A 328 -22.28 -4.66 1.81
CA VAL A 328 -21.15 -5.08 2.64
C VAL A 328 -20.69 -6.47 2.20
N LEU A 329 -19.67 -6.52 1.34
CA LEU A 329 -19.11 -7.76 0.78
C LEU A 329 -18.27 -8.60 1.77
N HIS A 330 -18.28 -8.24 3.06
CA HIS A 330 -17.57 -8.98 4.10
C HIS A 330 -18.52 -9.99 4.75
N ASP A 331 -18.04 -11.22 4.93
CA ASP A 331 -18.77 -12.27 5.63
C ASP A 331 -18.68 -12.06 7.14
N ILE A 332 -19.64 -11.28 7.65
CA ILE A 332 -19.81 -10.88 9.05
C ILE A 332 -21.31 -10.93 9.38
N ASP A 333 -21.65 -10.84 10.67
CA ASP A 333 -23.02 -10.75 11.16
C ASP A 333 -23.75 -9.50 10.66
N GLU A 334 -25.08 -9.56 10.53
CA GLU A 334 -25.87 -8.47 9.97
C GLU A 334 -25.82 -7.17 10.81
N GLU A 335 -25.64 -7.26 12.14
CA GLU A 335 -25.46 -6.07 12.99
C GLU A 335 -24.13 -5.37 12.65
N ALA A 336 -23.05 -6.12 12.46
CA ALA A 336 -21.78 -5.60 11.98
C ALA A 336 -21.88 -5.05 10.54
N LYS A 337 -22.72 -5.62 9.65
CA LYS A 337 -22.99 -5.05 8.32
C LYS A 337 -23.73 -3.71 8.42
N GLU A 338 -24.80 -3.60 9.20
CA GLU A 338 -25.47 -2.31 9.44
C GLU A 338 -24.49 -1.25 9.97
N LYS A 339 -23.66 -1.65 10.94
CA LYS A 339 -22.67 -0.78 11.58
C LYS A 339 -21.58 -0.33 10.60
N ALA A 340 -21.15 -1.19 9.68
CA ALA A 340 -20.22 -0.84 8.62
C ALA A 340 -20.82 0.22 7.67
N LEU A 341 -22.06 0.01 7.19
CA LEU A 341 -22.78 0.96 6.34
C LEU A 341 -22.92 2.34 7.01
N MET A 342 -23.20 2.38 8.32
CA MET A 342 -23.34 3.62 9.08
C MET A 342 -22.05 4.47 9.09
N TYR A 343 -20.87 3.84 9.09
CA TYR A 343 -19.57 4.53 9.12
C TYR A 343 -18.90 4.70 7.74
N HIS A 344 -19.65 4.52 6.64
CA HIS A 344 -19.16 4.87 5.30
C HIS A 344 -18.75 6.34 5.19
N SER A 345 -17.68 6.59 4.40
CA SER A 345 -17.03 7.90 4.25
C SER A 345 -18.00 9.05 3.93
N GLU A 346 -19.00 8.79 3.09
CA GLU A 346 -20.02 9.75 2.68
C GLU A 346 -20.84 10.27 3.85
N ARG A 347 -21.24 9.38 4.77
CA ARG A 347 -22.09 9.72 5.91
C ARG A 347 -21.31 10.53 6.96
N LEU A 348 -20.05 10.15 7.20
CA LEU A 348 -19.16 10.91 8.08
C LEU A 348 -18.82 12.28 7.50
N ALA A 349 -18.64 12.40 6.18
CA ALA A 349 -18.44 13.68 5.49
C ALA A 349 -19.69 14.59 5.59
N ILE A 350 -20.90 14.03 5.49
CA ILE A 350 -22.13 14.79 5.75
C ILE A 350 -22.22 15.22 7.21
N ALA A 351 -22.01 14.31 8.17
CA ALA A 351 -22.10 14.64 9.59
C ALA A 351 -21.10 15.73 10.00
N TYR A 352 -19.86 15.68 9.47
CA TYR A 352 -18.89 16.75 9.62
C TYR A 352 -19.34 18.05 8.94
N GLY A 353 -19.86 17.98 7.72
CA GLY A 353 -20.38 19.14 6.98
C GLY A 353 -21.55 19.84 7.68
N LEU A 354 -22.47 19.09 8.28
CA LEU A 354 -23.62 19.61 9.03
C LEU A 354 -23.22 20.41 10.27
N ILE A 355 -22.16 19.99 10.97
CA ILE A 355 -21.60 20.72 12.13
C ILE A 355 -20.75 21.90 11.65
N SER A 356 -19.99 21.72 10.57
CA SER A 356 -19.04 22.73 10.06
C SER A 356 -19.68 23.85 9.23
N THR A 357 -20.99 23.81 8.98
CA THR A 357 -21.69 24.79 8.14
C THR A 357 -23.03 25.23 8.73
N PRO A 358 -23.40 26.53 8.64
CA PRO A 358 -24.68 27.04 9.10
C PRO A 358 -25.88 26.32 8.47
N GLU A 359 -27.02 26.37 9.15
CA GLU A 359 -28.29 25.84 8.64
C GLU A 359 -28.69 26.48 7.30
N GLY A 360 -29.37 25.70 6.45
CA GLY A 360 -29.64 26.05 5.05
C GLY A 360 -28.45 25.95 4.09
N THR A 361 -27.19 25.86 4.55
CA THR A 361 -26.03 25.79 3.63
C THR A 361 -26.01 24.51 2.81
N THR A 362 -25.99 24.61 1.47
CA THR A 362 -25.79 23.48 0.55
C THR A 362 -24.46 22.78 0.84
N LEU A 363 -24.52 21.50 1.19
CA LEU A 363 -23.31 20.69 1.41
C LEU A 363 -22.71 20.24 0.08
N ARG A 364 -21.38 20.26 -0.04
CA ARG A 364 -20.65 19.80 -1.23
C ARG A 364 -19.59 18.77 -0.82
N ILE A 365 -19.70 17.55 -1.35
CA ILE A 365 -18.85 16.42 -1.01
C ILE A 365 -18.26 15.84 -2.30
N ILE A 366 -16.96 15.53 -2.28
CA ILE A 366 -16.22 14.96 -3.41
C ILE A 366 -15.67 13.59 -2.99
N LYS A 367 -16.00 12.55 -3.76
CA LYS A 367 -15.53 11.17 -3.55
C LYS A 367 -14.81 10.64 -4.79
N ASN A 368 -13.64 10.04 -4.59
CA ASN A 368 -12.82 9.46 -5.68
C ASN A 368 -13.33 8.07 -6.15
N LEU A 369 -14.32 7.51 -5.46
CA LEU A 369 -14.97 6.22 -5.76
C LEU A 369 -16.47 6.45 -5.95
N ARG A 370 -17.17 5.52 -6.62
CA ARG A 370 -18.64 5.53 -6.72
C ARG A 370 -19.27 5.48 -5.32
N ILE A 371 -20.43 6.10 -5.16
CA ILE A 371 -21.28 5.95 -3.97
C ILE A 371 -21.98 4.58 -4.00
N CYS A 372 -22.06 3.85 -2.87
CA CYS A 372 -22.82 2.59 -2.84
C CYS A 372 -24.34 2.85 -2.81
N GLY A 373 -25.16 1.90 -3.27
CA GLY A 373 -26.62 2.11 -3.40
C GLY A 373 -27.32 2.39 -2.07
N ASP A 374 -26.87 1.72 -1.01
CA ASP A 374 -27.25 2.02 0.37
C ASP A 374 -27.00 3.50 0.74
N CYS A 375 -25.76 3.98 0.54
CA CYS A 375 -25.43 5.37 0.87
C CYS A 375 -26.15 6.36 -0.05
N HIS A 376 -26.35 6.02 -1.33
CA HIS A 376 -27.18 6.83 -2.23
C HIS A 376 -28.61 6.98 -1.70
N ASN A 377 -29.22 5.91 -1.17
CA ASN A 377 -30.54 5.97 -0.55
C ASN A 377 -30.53 6.68 0.82
N ALA A 378 -29.48 6.50 1.61
CA ALA A 378 -29.29 7.21 2.87
C ALA A 378 -29.25 8.74 2.67
N ILE A 379 -28.50 9.24 1.68
CA ILE A 379 -28.32 10.68 1.48
C ILE A 379 -29.63 11.36 1.01
N LYS A 380 -30.50 10.66 0.28
CA LYS A 380 -31.88 11.14 0.03
C LYS A 380 -32.59 11.43 1.35
N ILE A 381 -32.65 10.43 2.24
CA ILE A 381 -33.38 10.50 3.51
C ILE A 381 -32.76 11.58 4.40
N ILE A 382 -31.43 11.67 4.44
CA ILE A 382 -30.71 12.75 5.13
C ILE A 382 -31.10 14.13 4.56
N SER A 383 -31.08 14.35 3.24
CA SER A 383 -31.43 15.65 2.64
C SER A 383 -32.85 16.11 2.99
N LYS A 384 -33.77 15.16 3.23
CA LYS A 384 -35.12 15.43 3.73
C LYS A 384 -35.14 15.74 5.24
N ILE A 385 -34.35 15.03 6.05
CA ILE A 385 -34.27 15.24 7.51
C ILE A 385 -33.63 16.58 7.87
N VAL A 386 -32.57 16.99 7.15
CA VAL A 386 -31.82 18.22 7.47
C VAL A 386 -32.32 19.45 6.72
N GLU A 387 -33.26 19.28 5.78
CA GLU A 387 -33.81 20.34 4.91
C GLU A 387 -32.72 21.15 4.16
N ARG A 388 -31.62 20.49 3.76
CA ARG A 388 -30.51 21.08 2.97
C ARG A 388 -30.29 20.31 1.69
N GLU A 389 -29.93 21.01 0.61
CA GLU A 389 -29.37 20.37 -0.59
C GLU A 389 -27.99 19.76 -0.24
N ILE A 390 -27.76 18.52 -0.69
CA ILE A 390 -26.47 17.84 -0.57
C ILE A 390 -26.01 17.47 -1.99
N ILE A 391 -24.90 18.03 -2.43
CA ILE A 391 -24.28 17.75 -3.73
C ILE A 391 -23.12 16.79 -3.52
N VAL A 392 -23.22 15.58 -4.03
CA VAL A 392 -22.14 14.58 -3.98
C VAL A 392 -21.60 14.36 -5.39
N ARG A 393 -20.32 14.69 -5.60
CA ARG A 393 -19.58 14.25 -6.78
C ARG A 393 -18.97 12.88 -6.49
N ASP A 394 -19.23 11.90 -7.34
CA ASP A 394 -18.47 10.65 -7.38
C ASP A 394 -17.60 10.56 -8.65
N ASN A 395 -17.00 9.40 -8.91
CA ASN A 395 -16.15 9.18 -10.08
C ASN A 395 -16.91 8.92 -11.40
N LYS A 396 -18.24 9.10 -11.43
CA LYS A 396 -19.08 9.00 -12.63
C LYS A 396 -19.91 10.26 -12.89
N ARG A 397 -20.51 10.88 -11.87
CA ARG A 397 -21.36 12.08 -12.03
C ARG A 397 -21.47 12.92 -10.75
N PHE A 398 -22.19 14.04 -10.88
CA PHE A 398 -22.75 14.76 -9.74
C PHE A 398 -24.15 14.21 -9.43
N HIS A 399 -24.42 13.99 -8.15
CA HIS A 399 -25.71 13.60 -7.60
C HIS A 399 -26.18 14.74 -6.69
N HIS A 400 -27.26 15.44 -7.08
CA HIS A 400 -27.89 16.47 -6.26
C HIS A 400 -29.02 15.83 -5.47
N PHE A 401 -28.91 15.81 -4.14
CA PHE A 401 -29.92 15.29 -3.23
C PHE A 401 -30.69 16.45 -2.61
N LYS A 402 -32.01 16.45 -2.80
CA LYS A 402 -32.92 17.45 -2.25
C LYS A 402 -34.31 16.84 -2.03
N ASP A 403 -34.97 17.18 -0.92
CA ASP A 403 -36.35 16.81 -0.60
C ASP A 403 -36.64 15.29 -0.69
N GLY A 404 -35.64 14.45 -0.37
CA GLY A 404 -35.76 12.98 -0.46
C GLY A 404 -35.55 12.39 -1.86
N LYS A 405 -35.15 13.20 -2.86
CA LYS A 405 -34.92 12.80 -4.25
C LYS A 405 -33.46 13.01 -4.65
N CYS A 406 -33.03 12.34 -5.70
CA CYS A 406 -31.72 12.53 -6.32
C CYS A 406 -31.87 12.87 -7.81
N SER A 407 -31.01 13.75 -8.34
CA SER A 407 -30.98 14.15 -9.76
C SER A 407 -30.72 13.02 -10.75
N CYS A 408 -30.42 11.80 -10.28
CA CYS A 408 -30.19 10.63 -11.12
C CYS A 408 -31.47 9.87 -11.53
N GLY A 409 -32.64 10.19 -10.97
CA GLY A 409 -33.88 9.44 -11.21
C GLY A 409 -33.80 7.96 -10.78
N ASP A 410 -32.98 7.67 -9.76
CA ASP A 410 -32.68 6.33 -9.24
C ASP A 410 -32.03 5.32 -10.21
N TYR A 411 -31.51 5.84 -11.33
CA TYR A 411 -30.53 5.15 -12.16
C TYR A 411 -29.14 5.14 -11.48
N TRP A 412 -29.01 4.40 -10.38
CA TRP A 412 -27.84 4.39 -9.48
C TRP A 412 -26.56 3.83 -10.13
#